data_AF-A0A2P4YPD4-F1
#
_entry.id   AF-A0A2P4YPD4-F1
#
_cell.length_a   1.000
_cell.length_b   1.000
_cell.length_c   1.000
_cell.angle_alpha   90.00
_cell.angle_beta   90.00
_cell.angle_gamma   90.00
#
_symmetry.space_group_name_H-M   'P 1'
#
loop_
_entity.id
_entity.type
_entity.pdbx_description
1 polymer ?
#
loop_
_entity_poly.entity_id
_entity_poly.type
_entity_poly.pdbx_seq_one_letter_code
_entity_poly.pdbx_strand_id
1 'polypeptide(L)'
;MGEEKERYNQEDVDLAVTRVAAGEKKAAVVRTSPVPLRTLFRLVKRAADGGSTLPSRPGPKPVIPLELERDLAEWIAAMQRCGMPVGRQDIIAKASAMLAVATGPAMPTRDSPTRILTGGWYRRFLQRHVVLQNAQIRQMW
;
A
#
# COMPACT_ATOMS: atom_id res chain seq x y z
N MET A 1 40.48 -9.11 7.75
CA MET A 1 40.21 -8.57 6.40
C MET A 1 38.82 -7.98 6.42
N GLY A 2 38.73 -6.65 6.46
CA GLY A 2 37.46 -5.94 6.40
C GLY A 2 37.11 -5.77 4.93
N GLU A 3 36.19 -6.57 4.43
CA GLU A 3 35.63 -6.37 3.09
C GLU A 3 34.85 -5.05 3.11
N GLU A 4 35.33 -4.09 2.33
CA GLU A 4 34.61 -2.88 1.97
C GLU A 4 33.20 -3.28 1.55
N LYS A 5 32.19 -2.95 2.35
CA LYS A 5 30.79 -3.08 1.96
C LYS A 5 30.52 -2.01 0.91
N GLU A 6 30.92 -2.28 -0.33
CA GLU A 6 30.43 -1.54 -1.47
C GLU A 6 28.90 -1.56 -1.42
N ARG A 7 28.32 -0.37 -1.57
CA ARG A 7 26.87 -0.19 -1.57
C ARG A 7 26.32 -0.97 -2.75
N TYR A 8 25.60 -2.06 -2.48
CA TYR A 8 24.86 -2.77 -3.52
C TYR A 8 23.67 -1.91 -3.96
N ASN A 9 23.45 -1.84 -5.27
CA ASN A 9 22.35 -1.12 -5.88
C ASN A 9 21.19 -2.07 -6.21
N GLN A 10 20.11 -1.51 -6.75
CA GLN A 10 18.93 -2.29 -7.12
C GLN A 10 19.23 -3.31 -8.23
N GLU A 11 20.15 -2.99 -9.15
CA GLU A 11 20.59 -3.88 -10.23
C GLU A 11 21.28 -5.15 -9.68
N ASP A 12 22.13 -4.99 -8.66
CA ASP A 12 22.78 -6.12 -7.98
C ASP A 12 21.77 -7.04 -7.31
N VAL A 13 20.72 -6.44 -6.74
CA VAL A 13 19.62 -7.14 -6.11
C VAL A 13 18.82 -7.94 -7.13
N ASP A 14 18.43 -7.31 -8.23
CA ASP A 14 17.61 -7.95 -9.25
C ASP A 14 18.38 -9.11 -9.91
N LEU A 15 19.67 -8.90 -10.25
CA LEU A 15 20.54 -9.94 -10.77
C LEU A 15 20.67 -11.14 -9.80
N ALA A 16 20.91 -10.86 -8.50
CA ALA A 16 21.04 -11.90 -7.49
C ALA A 16 19.73 -12.69 -7.30
N VAL A 17 18.57 -12.03 -7.36
CA VAL A 17 17.26 -12.68 -7.29
C VAL A 17 17.01 -13.55 -8.54
N THR A 18 17.34 -13.07 -9.74
CA THR A 18 17.21 -13.84 -10.98
C THR A 18 18.07 -15.09 -10.97
N ARG A 19 19.32 -15.03 -10.50
CA ARG A 19 20.20 -16.20 -10.37
C ARG A 19 19.63 -17.26 -9.42
N VAL A 20 19.09 -16.84 -8.27
CA VAL A 20 18.43 -17.77 -7.34
C VAL A 20 17.16 -18.36 -7.95
N ALA A 21 16.38 -17.56 -8.70
CA ALA A 21 15.21 -18.04 -9.43
C ALA A 21 15.56 -19.06 -10.53
N ALA A 22 16.73 -18.90 -11.18
CA ALA A 22 17.28 -19.85 -12.14
C ALA A 22 17.81 -21.15 -11.50
N GLY A 23 17.77 -21.27 -10.16
CA GLY A 23 18.13 -22.48 -9.42
C GLY A 23 19.50 -22.44 -8.75
N GLU A 24 20.25 -21.34 -8.82
CA GLU A 24 21.53 -21.23 -8.13
C GLU A 24 21.37 -21.25 -6.60
N LYS A 25 22.34 -21.88 -5.93
CA LYS A 25 22.39 -21.88 -4.46
C LYS A 25 22.67 -20.47 -3.96
N LYS A 26 21.83 -19.98 -3.05
CA LYS A 26 21.94 -18.65 -2.40
C LYS A 26 23.34 -18.35 -1.84
N ALA A 27 24.02 -19.36 -1.28
CA ALA A 27 25.37 -19.22 -0.76
C ALA A 27 26.43 -18.97 -1.86
N ALA A 28 26.24 -19.53 -3.06
CA ALA A 28 27.11 -19.27 -4.20
C ALA A 28 26.90 -17.85 -4.77
N VAL A 29 25.63 -17.42 -4.84
CA VAL A 29 25.27 -16.06 -5.29
C VAL A 29 25.89 -15.00 -4.38
N VAL A 30 25.88 -15.18 -3.06
CA VAL A 30 26.48 -14.22 -2.11
C VAL A 30 27.99 -14.11 -2.22
N ARG A 31 28.70 -15.19 -2.60
CA ARG A 31 30.15 -15.13 -2.80
C ARG A 31 30.55 -14.34 -4.04
N THR A 32 29.60 -14.10 -4.94
CA THR A 32 29.81 -13.46 -6.25
C THR A 32 29.00 -12.17 -6.41
N SER A 33 28.33 -11.72 -5.35
CA SER A 33 27.46 -10.55 -5.33
C SER A 33 27.76 -9.70 -4.09
N PRO A 34 27.69 -8.35 -4.20
CA PRO A 34 27.78 -7.47 -3.04
C PRO A 34 26.54 -7.56 -2.13
N VAL A 35 25.49 -8.29 -2.53
CA VAL A 35 24.24 -8.43 -1.76
C VAL A 35 24.42 -9.41 -0.59
N PRO A 36 24.23 -8.97 0.67
CA PRO A 36 24.39 -9.85 1.82
C PRO A 36 23.36 -10.99 1.84
N LEU A 37 23.76 -12.16 2.36
CA LEU A 37 22.93 -13.37 2.46
C LEU A 37 21.57 -13.10 3.11
N ARG A 38 21.52 -12.35 4.21
CA ARG A 38 20.26 -11.98 4.88
C ARG A 38 19.32 -11.20 3.98
N THR A 39 19.85 -10.30 3.14
CA THR A 39 19.07 -9.52 2.17
C THR A 39 18.53 -10.43 1.07
N LEU A 40 19.37 -11.28 0.50
CA LEU A 40 18.98 -12.22 -0.55
C LEU A 40 17.87 -13.18 -0.07
N PHE A 41 18.00 -13.77 1.12
CA PHE A 41 16.96 -14.62 1.70
C PHE A 41 15.62 -13.91 1.88
N ARG A 42 15.64 -12.67 2.40
CA ARG A 42 14.44 -11.87 2.60
C ARG A 42 13.74 -11.56 1.27
N LEU A 43 14.51 -11.24 0.24
CA LEU A 43 13.98 -10.85 -1.07
C LEU A 43 13.46 -12.06 -1.86
N VAL A 44 14.19 -13.17 -1.85
CA VAL A 44 13.73 -14.42 -2.48
C VAL A 44 12.44 -14.92 -1.82
N LYS A 45 12.34 -14.82 -0.48
CA LYS A 45 11.09 -15.13 0.23
C LYS A 45 9.95 -14.21 -0.20
N ARG A 46 10.18 -12.89 -0.25
CA ARG A 46 9.16 -11.94 -0.75
C ARG A 46 8.73 -12.24 -2.19
N ALA A 47 9.67 -12.57 -3.06
CA ALA A 47 9.37 -12.91 -4.45
C ALA A 47 8.53 -14.19 -4.55
N ALA A 48 8.81 -15.21 -3.72
CA ALA A 48 8.00 -16.42 -3.62
C ALA A 48 6.59 -16.14 -3.08
N ASP A 49 6.46 -15.20 -2.15
CA ASP A 49 5.17 -14.75 -1.60
C ASP A 49 4.40 -13.82 -2.57
N GLY A 50 4.85 -13.66 -3.82
CA GLY A 50 4.23 -12.79 -4.83
C GLY A 50 4.44 -11.29 -4.61
N GLY A 51 5.34 -10.92 -3.70
CA GLY A 51 5.68 -9.54 -3.38
C GLY A 51 6.76 -8.96 -4.31
N SER A 52 6.73 -7.64 -4.50
CA SER A 52 7.78 -6.91 -5.21
C SER A 52 9.13 -6.95 -4.45
N THR A 53 10.24 -7.03 -5.19
CA THR A 53 11.61 -6.87 -4.68
C THR A 53 11.90 -5.43 -4.24
N LEU A 54 11.08 -4.46 -4.69
CA LEU A 54 11.22 -3.06 -4.31
C LEU A 54 10.91 -2.88 -2.81
N PRO A 55 11.65 -1.97 -2.14
CA PRO A 55 11.38 -1.62 -0.76
C PRO A 55 10.08 -0.79 -0.65
N SER A 56 8.92 -1.44 -0.75
CA SER A 56 7.66 -0.86 -0.32
C SER A 56 7.47 -1.16 1.16
N ARG A 57 7.53 -0.12 2.00
CA ARG A 57 7.07 -0.24 3.40
C ARG A 57 5.54 -0.23 3.34
N PRO A 58 4.85 -1.29 3.77
CA PRO A 58 3.41 -1.21 3.96
C PRO A 58 3.16 -0.07 4.95
N GLY A 59 2.42 0.94 4.53
CA GLY A 59 1.95 1.97 5.45
C GLY A 59 1.10 1.33 6.56
N PRO A 60 0.77 2.09 7.62
CA PRO A 60 -0.20 1.65 8.61
C PRO A 60 -1.46 1.11 7.93
N LYS A 61 -2.01 0.00 8.45
CA LYS A 61 -3.22 -0.60 7.89
C LYS A 61 -4.31 0.49 7.73
N PRO A 62 -5.04 0.48 6.60
CA PRO A 62 -6.15 1.40 6.37
C PRO A 62 -7.11 1.44 7.56
N VAL A 63 -7.66 2.62 7.87
CA VAL A 63 -8.69 2.75 8.91
C VAL A 63 -9.98 2.04 8.51
N ILE A 64 -10.30 2.10 7.23
CA ILE A 64 -11.42 1.38 6.62
C ILE A 64 -10.83 0.21 5.83
N PRO A 65 -11.38 -1.01 5.93
CA PRO A 65 -10.99 -2.13 5.07
C PRO A 65 -10.91 -1.74 3.59
N LEU A 66 -9.92 -2.27 2.87
CA LEU A 66 -9.65 -1.87 1.48
C LEU A 66 -10.84 -2.12 0.54
N GLU A 67 -11.63 -3.16 0.82
CA GLU A 67 -12.86 -3.49 0.08
C GLU A 67 -13.89 -2.35 0.20
N LEU A 68 -14.19 -1.89 1.41
CA LEU A 68 -15.08 -0.76 1.65
C LEU A 68 -14.55 0.56 1.06
N GLU A 69 -13.23 0.75 1.01
CA GLU A 69 -12.65 1.91 0.34
C GLU A 69 -12.81 1.86 -1.19
N ARG A 70 -12.79 0.66 -1.80
CA ARG A 70 -13.09 0.47 -3.23
C ARG A 70 -14.54 0.74 -3.53
N ASP A 71 -15.47 0.22 -2.73
CA ASP A 71 -16.89 0.48 -2.87
C ASP A 71 -17.21 1.98 -2.75
N LEU A 72 -16.54 2.66 -1.80
CA LEU A 72 -16.63 4.10 -1.65
C LEU A 72 -16.10 4.84 -2.90
N ALA A 73 -14.97 4.39 -3.44
CA ALA A 73 -14.40 4.99 -4.66
C ALA A 73 -15.31 4.80 -5.88
N GLU A 74 -15.93 3.63 -6.02
CA GLU A 74 -16.90 3.36 -7.08
C GLU A 74 -18.15 4.22 -6.93
N TRP A 75 -18.66 4.39 -5.71
CA TRP A 75 -19.75 5.31 -5.43
C TRP A 75 -19.40 6.76 -5.82
N ILE A 76 -18.20 7.25 -5.46
CA ILE A 76 -17.74 8.59 -5.87
C ILE A 76 -17.69 8.71 -7.39
N ALA A 77 -17.13 7.70 -8.08
CA ALA A 77 -17.05 7.70 -9.54
C ALA A 77 -18.44 7.67 -10.20
N ALA A 78 -19.41 6.94 -9.63
CA ALA A 78 -20.79 6.95 -10.08
C ALA A 78 -21.44 8.34 -9.92
N MET A 79 -21.25 8.98 -8.76
CA MET A 79 -21.75 10.33 -8.50
C MET A 79 -21.18 11.36 -9.49
N GLN A 80 -19.88 11.28 -9.77
CA GLN A 80 -19.21 12.13 -10.76
C GLN A 80 -19.75 11.91 -12.18
N ARG A 81 -20.02 10.66 -12.59
CA ARG A 81 -20.63 10.34 -13.89
C ARG A 81 -22.04 10.90 -14.05
N CYS A 82 -22.79 10.98 -12.96
CA CYS A 82 -24.13 11.60 -12.95
C CYS A 82 -24.09 13.14 -12.90
N GLY A 83 -22.91 13.77 -12.99
CA GLY A 83 -22.76 15.23 -12.92
C GLY A 83 -22.96 15.81 -11.53
N MET A 84 -22.95 14.97 -10.48
CA MET A 84 -23.18 15.36 -9.08
C MET A 84 -21.89 15.15 -8.28
N PRO A 85 -20.93 16.10 -8.29
CA PRO A 85 -19.69 15.94 -7.54
C PRO A 85 -19.98 15.93 -6.03
N VAL A 86 -19.46 14.91 -5.34
CA VAL A 86 -19.57 14.77 -3.88
C VAL A 86 -18.40 15.48 -3.19
N GLY A 87 -18.70 16.29 -2.18
CA GLY A 87 -17.72 17.07 -1.45
C GLY A 87 -16.92 16.23 -0.45
N ARG A 88 -15.81 16.78 0.04
CA ARG A 88 -14.96 16.14 1.06
C ARG A 88 -15.75 15.71 2.30
N GLN A 89 -16.67 16.55 2.78
CA GLN A 89 -17.46 16.24 3.98
C GLN A 89 -18.43 15.08 3.73
N ASP A 90 -19.07 15.05 2.57
CA ASP A 90 -20.01 13.98 2.18
C ASP A 90 -19.28 12.64 2.06
N ILE A 91 -18.08 12.65 1.49
CA ILE A 91 -17.22 11.46 1.38
C ILE A 91 -16.85 10.93 2.77
N ILE A 92 -16.46 11.81 3.70
CA ILE A 92 -16.13 11.43 5.09
C ILE A 92 -17.37 10.87 5.80
N ALA A 93 -18.54 11.50 5.62
CA ALA A 93 -19.79 11.05 6.21
C ALA A 93 -20.21 9.67 5.67
N LYS A 94 -20.17 9.47 4.35
CA LYS A 94 -20.48 8.19 3.71
C LYS A 94 -19.53 7.08 4.16
N ALA A 95 -18.24 7.38 4.23
CA ALA A 95 -17.22 6.45 4.69
C ALA A 95 -17.43 6.05 6.16
N SER A 96 -17.81 7.01 7.01
CA SER A 96 -18.11 6.77 8.42
C SER A 96 -19.35 5.88 8.57
N ALA A 97 -20.39 6.12 7.77
CA ALA A 97 -21.59 5.29 7.75
C ALA A 97 -21.30 3.85 7.29
N MET A 98 -20.50 3.67 6.23
CA MET A 98 -20.08 2.34 5.77
C MET A 98 -19.28 1.59 6.83
N LEU A 99 -18.38 2.28 7.53
CA LEU A 99 -17.59 1.70 8.62
C LEU A 99 -18.48 1.28 9.80
N ALA A 100 -19.46 2.12 10.17
CA ALA A 100 -20.41 1.83 11.24
C ALA A 100 -21.26 0.59 10.94
N VAL A 101 -21.74 0.46 9.70
CA VAL A 101 -22.50 -0.74 9.26
C VAL A 101 -21.62 -1.99 9.30
N ALA A 102 -20.40 -1.91 8.78
CA ALA A 102 -19.52 -3.07 8.69
C ALA A 102 -18.99 -3.56 10.05
N THR A 103 -18.85 -2.67 11.03
CA THR A 103 -18.36 -3.01 12.37
C THR A 103 -19.50 -3.37 13.34
N GLY A 104 -20.76 -3.16 12.93
CA GLY A 104 -21.94 -3.26 13.80
C GLY A 104 -21.94 -2.20 14.90
N PRO A 105 -22.88 -2.25 15.86
CA PRO A 105 -22.84 -1.43 17.08
C PRO A 105 -21.69 -1.91 17.96
N ALA A 106 -20.45 -1.60 17.59
CA ALA A 106 -19.28 -1.93 18.36
C ALA A 106 -19.13 -0.94 19.52
N MET A 107 -19.27 -1.45 20.74
CA MET A 107 -18.72 -0.82 21.94
C MET A 107 -17.25 -0.48 21.66
N PRO A 108 -16.80 0.76 21.86
CA PRO A 108 -15.41 1.13 21.63
C PRO A 108 -14.51 0.29 22.54
N THR A 109 -13.71 -0.61 21.94
CA THR A 109 -12.68 -1.34 22.68
C THR A 109 -11.39 -0.54 22.63
N ARG A 110 -10.48 -0.81 23.58
CA ARG A 110 -9.17 -0.15 23.67
C ARG A 110 -8.36 -0.22 22.36
N ASP A 111 -8.62 -1.24 21.53
CA ASP A 111 -7.95 -1.47 20.24
C ASP A 111 -8.79 -1.03 19.03
N SER A 112 -10.06 -0.69 19.22
CA SER A 112 -10.99 -0.23 18.18
C SER A 112 -11.76 1.01 18.66
N PRO A 113 -11.10 2.19 18.71
CA PRO A 113 -11.82 3.42 18.94
C PRO A 113 -12.83 3.63 17.80
N THR A 114 -14.01 4.16 18.12
CA THR A 114 -14.95 4.75 17.16
C THR A 114 -14.22 5.87 16.42
N ARG A 115 -13.54 5.49 15.34
CA ARG A 115 -12.50 6.33 14.75
C ARG A 115 -13.16 7.32 13.81
N ILE A 116 -13.40 8.52 14.32
CA ILE A 116 -13.86 9.66 13.52
C ILE A 116 -12.89 9.83 12.35
N LEU A 117 -13.40 9.64 11.13
CA LEU A 117 -12.62 9.85 9.92
C LEU A 117 -12.37 11.36 9.77
N THR A 118 -11.10 11.74 9.76
CA THR A 118 -10.69 13.16 9.67
C THR A 118 -10.16 13.48 8.27
N GLY A 119 -9.81 14.76 8.05
CA GLY A 119 -9.15 15.20 6.82
C GLY A 119 -7.85 14.45 6.50
N GLY A 120 -7.15 13.96 7.53
CA GLY A 120 -5.94 13.16 7.35
C GLY A 120 -6.23 11.80 6.70
N TRP A 121 -7.37 11.19 7.02
CA TRP A 121 -7.82 9.97 6.34
C TRP A 121 -8.18 10.27 4.88
N TYR A 122 -8.95 11.34 4.62
CA TYR A 122 -9.34 11.73 3.26
C TYR A 122 -8.13 11.94 2.35
N ARG A 123 -7.08 12.61 2.84
CA ARG A 123 -5.82 12.80 2.09
C ARG A 123 -5.16 11.46 1.72
N ARG A 124 -5.09 10.52 2.66
CA ARG A 124 -4.51 9.17 2.42
C ARG A 124 -5.40 8.30 1.53
N PHE A 125 -6.71 8.50 1.59
CA PHE A 125 -7.67 7.87 0.68
C PHE A 125 -7.41 8.31 -0.76
N LEU A 126 -7.32 9.62 -1.04
CA LEU A 126 -7.01 10.11 -2.38
C LEU A 126 -5.64 9.64 -2.89
N GLN A 127 -4.61 9.61 -2.05
CA GLN A 127 -3.28 9.09 -2.43
C GLN A 127 -3.31 7.63 -2.87
N ARG A 128 -4.26 6.83 -2.36
CA ARG A 128 -4.43 5.43 -2.76
C ARG A 128 -5.32 5.27 -3.99
N HIS A 129 -6.25 6.20 -4.20
CA HIS A 129 -7.17 6.21 -5.34
C HIS A 129 -6.84 7.37 -6.30
N VAL A 130 -5.71 7.23 -7.01
CA VAL A 130 -5.16 8.25 -7.92
C VAL A 130 -6.16 8.68 -9.01
N VAL A 131 -7.06 7.77 -9.40
CA VAL A 131 -8.16 8.05 -10.36
C VAL A 131 -9.08 9.16 -9.84
N LEU A 132 -9.38 9.19 -8.54
CA LEU A 132 -10.22 10.21 -7.93
C LEU A 132 -9.48 11.54 -7.74
N GLN A 133 -8.17 11.48 -7.49
CA GLN A 133 -7.33 12.67 -7.38
C GLN A 133 -7.36 13.48 -8.67
N ASN A 134 -7.22 12.83 -9.82
CA ASN A 134 -7.23 13.49 -11.13
C ASN A 134 -8.62 14.04 -11.50
N ALA A 135 -9.69 13.35 -11.10
CA ALA A 135 -11.07 13.78 -11.35
C ALA A 135 -11.47 15.01 -10.49
N GLN A 136 -11.00 15.07 -9.24
CA GLN A 136 -11.28 16.21 -8.34
C GLN A 136 -10.48 17.46 -8.70
N ILE A 137 -9.26 17.33 -9.21
CA ILE A 137 -8.44 18.49 -9.66
C ILE A 137 -9.09 19.22 -10.83
N ARG A 138 -9.85 18.52 -11.69
CA ARG A 138 -10.55 19.12 -12.84
C ARG A 138 -11.77 19.96 -12.49
N GLN A 139 -12.30 19.85 -11.27
CA GLN A 139 -13.52 20.56 -10.83
C GLN A 139 -13.22 21.83 -10.00
N MET A 140 -11.94 22.20 -9.86
CA MET A 140 -11.48 23.40 -9.13
C MET A 140 -10.96 24.51 -10.05
N TRP A 141 -11.21 24.44 -11.37
CA TRP A 141 -10.85 25.46 -12.35
C TRP A 141 -12.02 25.79 -13.27
#